data_AF-A0A955F2S8-F1
#
_entry.id   AF-A0A955F2S8-F1
#
_cell.length_a   1.000
_cell.length_b   1.000
_cell.length_c   1.000
_cell.angle_alpha   90.00
_cell.angle_beta   90.00
_cell.angle_gamma   90.00
#
_symmetry.space_group_name_H-M   'P 1'
#
loop_
_entity.id
_entity.type
_entity.pdbx_description
1 polymer ?
#
loop_
_entity_poly.entity_id
_entity_poly.type
_entity_poly.pdbx_seq_one_letter_code
_entity_poly.pdbx_strand_id
1 'polypeptide(L)'
;QGIDSEGEVYSILDPQYDNAKVVGEILHKKPGAITSQFDLGYATTLNLVKLLGDQVGTAVEKSFSAFQRKSPRHALENLEAVLQVLRERHYLDRSGLTGKGRFCAKLAGFEVHLTELFWEGCFEDLDTTQTALLCAAIIYETRSRGGQNRPVIEDNSIPGRIMNRARKRVREFRRSEDEVDRPSLLKELDFGLSFPLRSWMLGGSFEEVRRAADMQDGDLVRSFRLTVQVLRQLSWALPQDHHLTDACRTAIQLINRDEVDAEKQLRTT
;
A
#
# COMPACT_ATOMS: atom_id res chain seq x y z
N GLN A 1 -11.09 -36.00 4.13
CA GLN A 1 -12.38 -36.40 4.74
C GLN A 1 -13.17 -37.18 3.70
N GLY A 2 -13.53 -38.44 3.99
CA GLY A 2 -14.38 -39.30 3.16
C GLY A 2 -13.66 -40.46 2.44
N ILE A 3 -12.38 -40.29 2.11
CA ILE A 3 -11.56 -41.32 1.44
C ILE A 3 -10.58 -41.95 2.44
N ASP A 4 -9.85 -41.11 3.19
CA ASP A 4 -8.84 -41.56 4.14
C ASP A 4 -9.36 -41.68 5.57
N SER A 5 -8.93 -42.73 6.29
CA SER A 5 -9.22 -42.97 7.70
C SER A 5 -8.37 -42.12 8.65
N GLU A 6 -7.20 -41.67 8.18
CA GLU A 6 -6.27 -40.81 8.89
C GLU A 6 -5.54 -39.90 7.91
N GLY A 7 -4.93 -38.83 8.41
CA GLY A 7 -4.06 -37.95 7.63
C GLY A 7 -2.62 -38.14 8.08
N GLU A 8 -1.80 -38.76 7.24
CA GLU A 8 -0.37 -38.90 7.53
C GLU A 8 0.34 -37.54 7.34
N VAL A 9 1.10 -37.12 8.35
CA VAL A 9 1.88 -35.87 8.32
C VAL A 9 3.35 -36.22 8.54
N TYR A 10 4.17 -35.93 7.54
CA TYR A 10 5.62 -36.13 7.59
C TYR A 10 6.32 -34.77 7.70
N SER A 11 7.27 -34.67 8.63
CA SER A 11 8.15 -33.50 8.76
C SER A 11 9.59 -33.95 8.58
N ILE A 12 10.31 -33.27 7.69
CA ILE A 12 11.76 -33.45 7.55
C ILE A 12 12.42 -32.58 8.62
N LEU A 13 13.36 -33.15 9.37
CA LEU A 13 14.09 -32.46 10.42
C LEU A 13 15.55 -32.28 10.01
N ASP A 14 16.09 -31.08 10.21
CA ASP A 14 17.53 -30.81 10.10
C ASP A 14 18.15 -30.86 11.50
N PRO A 15 18.97 -31.88 11.83
CA PRO A 15 19.58 -32.03 13.15
C PRO A 15 20.43 -30.82 13.59
N GLN A 16 20.86 -29.95 12.67
CA GLN A 16 21.59 -28.72 13.00
C GLN A 16 20.70 -27.66 13.67
N TYR A 17 19.40 -27.61 13.35
CA TYR A 17 18.48 -26.56 13.82
C TYR A 17 17.31 -27.14 14.65
N ASP A 18 16.91 -28.38 14.38
CA ASP A 18 15.72 -29.01 14.91
C ASP A 18 16.07 -29.98 16.04
N ASN A 19 16.17 -29.44 17.26
CA ASN A 19 16.30 -30.27 18.45
C ASN A 19 14.92 -30.71 18.98
N ALA A 20 14.91 -31.77 19.80
CA ALA A 20 13.68 -32.35 20.35
C ALA A 20 12.77 -31.35 21.09
N LYS A 21 13.34 -30.30 21.68
CA LYS A 21 12.57 -29.26 22.35
C LYS A 21 11.80 -28.41 21.35
N VAL A 22 12.45 -27.93 20.28
CA VAL A 22 11.80 -27.13 19.22
C VAL A 22 10.71 -27.93 18.53
N VAL A 23 10.97 -29.20 18.21
CA VAL A 23 9.98 -30.10 17.59
C VAL A 23 8.79 -30.32 18.54
N GLY A 24 9.06 -30.59 19.81
CA GLY A 24 8.00 -30.74 20.82
C GLY A 24 7.15 -29.47 20.99
N GLU A 25 7.77 -28.30 20.92
CA GLU A 25 7.05 -27.02 20.89
C GLU A 25 6.16 -26.92 19.65
N ILE A 26 6.66 -27.18 18.44
CA ILE A 26 5.84 -27.07 17.22
C ILE A 26 4.64 -28.03 17.23
N LEU A 27 4.84 -29.27 17.68
CA LEU A 27 3.80 -30.30 17.67
C LEU A 27 2.73 -30.11 18.74
N HIS A 28 3.08 -29.54 19.90
CA HIS A 28 2.19 -29.50 21.06
C HIS A 28 1.84 -28.09 21.53
N LYS A 29 2.43 -27.03 20.94
CA LYS A 29 2.09 -25.66 21.30
C LYS A 29 0.65 -25.38 20.97
N LYS A 30 -0.08 -24.89 21.98
CA LYS A 30 -1.45 -24.42 21.79
C LYS A 30 -1.46 -23.27 20.78
N PRO A 31 -2.53 -23.13 19.98
CA PRO A 31 -2.70 -21.98 19.11
C PRO A 31 -2.45 -20.67 19.87
N GLY A 32 -1.77 -19.73 19.21
CA GLY A 32 -1.46 -18.42 19.80
C GLY A 32 -2.73 -17.66 20.17
N ALA A 33 -2.65 -16.80 21.17
CA ALA A 33 -3.76 -15.92 21.52
C ALA A 33 -4.07 -14.96 20.36
N ILE A 34 -5.35 -14.69 20.14
CA ILE A 34 -5.78 -13.66 19.19
C ILE A 34 -5.28 -12.31 19.71
N THR A 35 -4.49 -11.59 18.90
CA THR A 35 -3.99 -10.24 19.24
C THR A 35 -4.59 -9.21 18.31
N SER A 36 -4.93 -8.04 18.87
CA SER A 36 -5.46 -6.93 18.09
C SER A 36 -4.40 -6.41 17.12
N GLN A 37 -4.77 -6.28 15.85
CA GLN A 37 -4.00 -5.61 14.80
C GLN A 37 -4.62 -4.25 14.43
N PHE A 38 -5.52 -3.73 15.29
CA PHE A 38 -6.14 -2.43 15.06
C PHE A 38 -5.11 -1.33 15.21
N ASP A 39 -4.95 -0.52 14.16
CA ASP A 39 -4.11 0.68 14.16
C ASP A 39 -4.82 1.84 13.47
N LEU A 40 -4.45 3.05 13.85
CA LEU A 40 -5.01 4.30 13.36
C LEU A 40 -4.22 4.79 12.15
N GLY A 41 -4.60 4.31 10.96
CA GLY A 41 -4.23 4.93 9.70
C GLY A 41 -4.92 6.29 9.50
N TYR A 42 -4.42 7.09 8.55
CA TYR A 42 -4.99 8.42 8.27
C TYR A 42 -6.41 8.32 7.70
N ALA A 43 -6.66 7.45 6.72
CA ALA A 43 -8.01 7.26 6.18
C ALA A 43 -8.98 6.73 7.25
N THR A 44 -8.53 5.79 8.10
CA THR A 44 -9.33 5.26 9.21
C THR A 44 -9.70 6.37 10.18
N THR A 45 -8.73 7.19 10.60
CA THR A 45 -8.96 8.30 11.53
C THR A 45 -9.91 9.33 10.95
N LEU A 46 -9.73 9.71 9.69
CA LEU A 46 -10.65 10.62 9.00
C LEU A 46 -12.08 10.07 8.92
N ASN A 47 -12.24 8.78 8.65
CA ASN A 47 -13.55 8.14 8.64
C ASN A 47 -14.19 8.07 10.04
N LEU A 48 -13.40 7.80 11.08
CA LEU A 48 -13.88 7.82 12.46
C LEU A 48 -14.29 9.24 12.90
N VAL A 49 -13.49 10.26 12.61
CA VAL A 49 -13.84 11.67 12.89
C VAL A 49 -15.11 12.06 12.14
N LYS A 50 -15.24 11.67 10.87
CA LYS A 50 -16.46 11.94 10.08
C LYS A 50 -17.70 11.30 10.68
N LEU A 51 -17.59 10.09 11.22
CA LEU A 51 -18.73 9.31 11.74
C LEU A 51 -19.07 9.68 13.19
N LEU A 52 -18.06 9.93 14.02
CA LEU A 52 -18.18 10.00 15.47
C LEU A 52 -17.93 11.40 16.05
N GLY A 53 -17.31 12.31 15.29
CA GLY A 53 -16.92 13.63 15.77
C GLY A 53 -16.12 13.53 17.07
N ASP A 54 -16.58 14.24 18.10
CA ASP A 54 -15.94 14.29 19.42
C ASP A 54 -15.90 12.93 20.15
N GLN A 55 -16.71 11.96 19.72
CA GLN A 55 -16.74 10.61 20.32
C GLN A 55 -15.63 9.68 19.80
N VAL A 56 -14.76 10.14 18.90
CA VAL A 56 -13.66 9.32 18.35
C VAL A 56 -12.73 8.78 19.44
N GLY A 57 -12.42 9.58 20.47
CA GLY A 57 -11.60 9.14 21.61
C GLY A 57 -12.23 7.96 22.35
N THR A 58 -13.54 8.05 22.64
CA THR A 58 -14.30 6.97 23.29
C THR A 58 -14.33 5.69 22.47
N ALA A 59 -14.37 5.77 21.13
CA ALA A 59 -14.30 4.60 20.27
C ALA A 59 -12.90 3.94 20.34
N VAL A 60 -11.84 4.74 20.33
CA VAL A 60 -10.46 4.25 20.46
C VAL A 60 -10.21 3.62 21.83
N GLU A 61 -10.76 4.20 22.90
CA GLU A 61 -10.72 3.62 24.26
C GLU A 61 -11.36 2.23 24.34
N LYS A 62 -12.44 2.01 23.58
CA LYS A 62 -13.17 0.74 23.51
C LYS A 62 -12.59 -0.25 22.49
N SER A 63 -11.45 0.07 21.87
CA SER A 63 -10.80 -0.83 20.93
C SER A 63 -10.29 -2.11 21.62
N PHE A 64 -10.25 -3.22 20.87
CA PHE A 64 -9.71 -4.48 21.39
C PHE A 64 -8.22 -4.34 21.77
N SER A 65 -7.47 -3.47 21.11
CA SER A 65 -6.08 -3.14 21.45
C SER A 65 -5.98 -2.53 22.86
N ALA A 66 -6.82 -1.54 23.17
CA ALA A 66 -6.88 -0.93 24.50
C ALA A 66 -7.31 -1.94 25.58
N PHE A 67 -8.28 -2.81 25.27
CA PHE A 67 -8.71 -3.89 26.16
C PHE A 67 -7.56 -4.87 26.49
N GLN A 68 -6.82 -5.33 25.47
CA GLN A 68 -5.71 -6.28 25.66
C GLN A 68 -4.54 -5.68 26.43
N ARG A 69 -4.24 -4.39 26.19
CA ARG A 69 -3.19 -3.66 26.93
C ARG A 69 -3.64 -3.21 28.32
N LYS A 70 -4.93 -3.37 28.67
CA LYS A 70 -5.55 -2.88 29.91
C LYS A 70 -5.34 -1.38 30.15
N SER A 71 -5.16 -0.61 29.08
CA SER A 71 -4.93 0.83 29.12
C SER A 71 -5.20 1.46 27.75
N PRO A 72 -6.03 2.52 27.68
CA PRO A 72 -6.27 3.24 26.44
C PRO A 72 -5.19 4.28 26.13
N ARG A 73 -4.30 4.58 27.09
CA ARG A 73 -3.37 5.72 27.03
C ARG A 73 -2.58 5.77 25.72
N HIS A 74 -1.94 4.67 25.35
CA HIS A 74 -1.15 4.60 24.12
C HIS A 74 -2.01 4.80 22.86
N ALA A 75 -3.24 4.27 22.85
CA ALA A 75 -4.13 4.40 21.70
C ALA A 75 -4.65 5.85 21.55
N LEU A 76 -4.87 6.55 22.67
CA LEU A 76 -5.25 7.96 22.70
C LEU A 76 -4.08 8.88 22.33
N GLU A 77 -2.87 8.60 22.81
CA GLU A 77 -1.64 9.31 22.41
C GLU A 77 -1.42 9.15 20.90
N ASN A 78 -1.59 7.94 20.37
CA ASN A 78 -1.53 7.65 18.94
C ASN A 78 -2.59 8.42 18.14
N LEU A 79 -3.83 8.48 18.64
CA LEU A 79 -4.91 9.24 18.01
C LEU A 79 -4.58 10.73 17.95
N GLU A 80 -4.12 11.33 19.05
CA GLU A 80 -3.81 12.76 19.07
C GLU A 80 -2.67 13.12 18.11
N ALA A 81 -1.61 12.29 18.06
CA ALA A 81 -0.52 12.46 17.09
C ALA A 81 -1.03 12.44 15.65
N VAL A 82 -1.93 11.50 15.30
CA VAL A 82 -2.53 11.45 13.95
C VAL A 82 -3.41 12.66 13.69
N LEU A 83 -4.23 13.10 14.66
CA LEU A 83 -5.07 14.28 14.52
C LEU A 83 -4.24 15.55 14.34
N GLN A 84 -3.11 15.67 15.04
CA GLN A 84 -2.18 16.78 14.90
C GLN A 84 -1.64 16.87 13.47
N VAL A 85 -1.09 15.78 12.93
CA VAL A 85 -0.60 15.75 11.53
C VAL A 85 -1.73 16.07 10.53
N LEU A 86 -2.93 15.53 10.73
CA LEU A 86 -4.08 15.81 9.87
C LEU A 86 -4.49 17.30 9.90
N ARG A 87 -4.39 17.98 11.05
CA ARG A 87 -4.65 19.43 11.16
C ARG A 87 -3.55 20.24 10.49
N GLU A 88 -2.28 19.93 10.78
CA GLU A 88 -1.10 20.61 10.21
C GLU A 88 -1.05 20.50 8.68
N ARG A 89 -1.47 19.37 8.13
CA ARG A 89 -1.47 19.11 6.68
C ARG A 89 -2.80 19.44 5.99
N HIS A 90 -3.70 20.14 6.70
CA HIS A 90 -5.00 20.64 6.24
C HIS A 90 -5.96 19.55 5.72
N TYR A 91 -5.93 18.35 6.29
CA TYR A 91 -6.97 17.33 6.12
C TYR A 91 -8.17 17.60 7.03
N LEU A 92 -7.91 18.21 8.19
CA LEU A 92 -8.90 18.65 9.16
C LEU A 92 -8.76 20.16 9.41
N ASP A 93 -9.88 20.83 9.61
CA ASP A 93 -9.96 22.21 10.10
C ASP A 93 -10.99 22.34 11.22
N ARG A 94 -11.34 23.58 11.63
CA ARG A 94 -12.32 23.85 12.68
C ARG A 94 -13.73 23.37 12.36
N SER A 95 -14.06 23.15 11.09
CA SER A 95 -15.35 22.67 10.60
C SER A 95 -15.38 21.15 10.36
N GLY A 96 -14.26 20.45 10.57
CA GLY A 96 -14.13 19.00 10.36
C GLY A 96 -13.26 18.68 9.15
N LEU A 97 -13.67 17.68 8.35
CA LEU A 97 -12.89 17.25 7.19
C LEU A 97 -12.90 18.30 6.08
N THR A 98 -11.73 18.71 5.61
CA THR A 98 -11.57 19.57 4.43
C THR A 98 -11.86 18.80 3.14
N GLY A 99 -11.79 19.45 1.97
CA GLY A 99 -11.82 18.76 0.67
C GLY A 99 -10.72 17.69 0.56
N LYS A 100 -9.53 17.99 1.08
CA LYS A 100 -8.37 17.07 1.16
C LYS A 100 -8.64 15.90 2.10
N GLY A 101 -9.20 16.17 3.28
CA GLY A 101 -9.62 15.14 4.22
C GLY A 101 -10.67 14.19 3.63
N ARG A 102 -11.69 14.73 2.98
CA ARG A 102 -12.76 13.93 2.34
C ARG A 102 -12.25 13.08 1.19
N PHE A 103 -11.25 13.56 0.45
CA PHE A 103 -10.60 12.78 -0.61
C PHE A 103 -9.80 11.61 -0.02
N CYS A 104 -8.93 11.89 0.95
CA CYS A 104 -8.13 10.87 1.61
C CYS A 104 -8.98 9.78 2.28
N ALA A 105 -10.09 10.15 2.92
CA ALA A 105 -11.02 9.21 3.55
C ALA A 105 -11.66 8.19 2.59
N LYS A 106 -11.63 8.43 1.27
CA LYS A 106 -12.14 7.51 0.23
C LYS A 106 -11.11 6.45 -0.17
N LEU A 107 -9.86 6.62 0.20
CA LEU A 107 -8.74 5.78 -0.24
C LEU A 107 -8.32 4.84 0.88
N ALA A 108 -7.62 3.76 0.52
CA ALA A 108 -7.11 2.76 1.45
C ALA A 108 -5.74 2.21 1.03
N GLY A 109 -4.82 2.14 2.00
CA GLY A 109 -3.49 1.55 1.89
C GLY A 109 -2.42 2.55 1.44
N PHE A 110 -2.74 3.39 0.46
CA PHE A 110 -1.84 4.42 -0.08
C PHE A 110 -2.48 5.81 -0.09
N GLU A 111 -3.42 6.04 0.84
CA GLU A 111 -4.28 7.23 0.85
C GLU A 111 -3.51 8.54 0.91
N VAL A 112 -2.43 8.61 1.71
CA VAL A 112 -1.67 9.84 1.89
C VAL A 112 -0.81 10.12 0.67
N HIS A 113 -0.09 9.13 0.12
CA HIS A 113 0.67 9.33 -1.12
C HIS A 113 -0.23 9.86 -2.22
N LEU A 114 -1.36 9.21 -2.48
CA LEU A 114 -2.29 9.64 -3.52
C LEU A 114 -2.83 11.04 -3.26
N THR A 115 -3.23 11.34 -2.01
CA THR A 115 -3.76 12.64 -1.64
C THR A 115 -2.73 13.75 -1.76
N GLU A 116 -1.52 13.56 -1.23
CA GLU A 116 -0.47 14.56 -1.28
C GLU A 116 0.02 14.81 -2.71
N LEU A 117 0.20 13.75 -3.52
CA LEU A 117 0.62 13.89 -4.90
C LEU A 117 -0.44 14.56 -5.78
N PHE A 118 -1.73 14.26 -5.54
CA PHE A 118 -2.83 14.93 -6.22
C PHE A 118 -2.91 16.42 -5.84
N TRP A 119 -2.88 16.77 -4.55
CA TRP A 119 -2.92 18.17 -4.10
C TRP A 119 -1.69 18.99 -4.53
N GLU A 120 -0.55 18.33 -4.76
CA GLU A 120 0.69 18.94 -5.27
C GLU A 120 0.70 19.05 -6.81
N GLY A 121 -0.38 18.67 -7.49
CA GLY A 121 -0.51 18.74 -8.94
C GLY A 121 0.45 17.81 -9.68
N CYS A 122 0.85 16.68 -9.07
CA CYS A 122 1.81 15.75 -9.70
C CYS A 122 1.20 14.96 -10.88
N PHE A 123 -0.13 14.96 -11.02
CA PHE A 123 -0.85 14.23 -12.07
C PHE A 123 -1.32 15.13 -13.24
N GLU A 124 -1.24 16.45 -13.14
CA GLU A 124 -1.85 17.39 -14.10
C GLU A 124 -1.27 17.26 -15.52
N ASP A 125 0.04 17.05 -15.62
CA ASP A 125 0.79 17.00 -16.89
C ASP A 125 1.18 15.57 -17.30
N LEU A 126 0.60 14.54 -16.66
CA LEU A 126 0.97 13.15 -16.94
C LEU A 126 0.03 12.50 -17.95
N ASP A 127 0.60 11.77 -18.89
CA ASP A 127 -0.16 10.88 -19.75
C ASP A 127 -0.63 9.61 -19.01
N THR A 128 -1.40 8.76 -19.71
CA THR A 128 -1.91 7.48 -19.22
C THR A 128 -0.79 6.57 -18.67
N THR A 129 0.32 6.46 -19.39
CA THR A 129 1.43 5.60 -18.99
C THR A 129 2.13 6.19 -17.78
N GLN A 130 2.50 7.47 -17.82
CA GLN A 130 3.18 8.17 -16.73
C GLN A 130 2.36 8.18 -15.44
N THR A 131 1.04 8.32 -15.54
CA THR A 131 0.12 8.20 -14.39
C THR A 131 0.22 6.83 -13.74
N ALA A 132 0.21 5.76 -14.55
CA ALA A 132 0.40 4.40 -14.06
C ALA A 132 1.78 4.19 -13.42
N LEU A 133 2.83 4.75 -14.02
CA LEU A 133 4.20 4.66 -13.49
C LEU A 133 4.34 5.38 -12.14
N LEU A 134 3.73 6.56 -11.98
CA LEU A 134 3.72 7.27 -10.70
C LEU A 134 2.96 6.48 -9.63
N CYS A 135 1.81 5.89 -9.97
CA CYS A 135 1.10 5.00 -9.06
C CYS A 135 1.92 3.75 -8.70
N ALA A 136 2.64 3.18 -9.66
CA ALA A 136 3.55 2.05 -9.44
C ALA A 136 4.70 2.43 -8.49
N ALA A 137 5.17 3.67 -8.54
CA ALA A 137 6.24 4.14 -7.65
C ALA A 137 5.81 4.28 -6.18
N ILE A 138 4.51 4.45 -5.94
CA ILE A 138 3.93 4.47 -4.58
C ILE A 138 3.89 3.07 -3.98
N ILE A 139 3.72 2.03 -4.79
CA ILE A 139 3.55 0.64 -4.34
C ILE A 139 4.84 -0.15 -4.34
N TYR A 140 5.80 0.19 -5.21
CA TYR A 140 7.01 -0.59 -5.36
C TYR A 140 7.91 -0.46 -4.14
N GLU A 141 8.59 -1.55 -3.81
CA GLU A 141 9.59 -1.63 -2.77
C GLU A 141 10.73 -2.49 -3.30
N THR A 142 11.89 -1.87 -3.51
CA THR A 142 13.11 -2.63 -3.75
C THR A 142 13.38 -3.53 -2.54
N ARG A 143 13.19 -4.84 -2.72
CA ARG A 143 13.67 -5.82 -1.75
C ARG A 143 15.17 -5.94 -1.97
N SER A 144 15.98 -5.32 -1.10
CA SER A 144 17.43 -5.52 -1.05
C SER A 144 17.72 -6.96 -0.59
N ARG A 145 17.50 -7.95 -1.46
CA ARG A 145 17.98 -9.31 -1.25
C ARG A 145 19.46 -9.30 -1.60
N GLY A 146 20.29 -9.54 -0.59
CA GLY A 146 21.75 -9.41 -0.67
C GLY A 146 22.35 -9.93 -1.98
N GLY A 147 23.05 -9.04 -2.69
CA GLY A 147 24.08 -9.40 -3.66
C GLY A 147 23.68 -9.48 -5.13
N GLN A 148 22.40 -9.42 -5.50
CA GLN A 148 22.01 -9.29 -6.92
C GLN A 148 21.61 -7.84 -7.22
N ASN A 149 22.61 -6.97 -7.39
CA ASN A 149 22.39 -5.67 -8.04
C ASN A 149 22.13 -5.93 -9.53
N ARG A 150 20.92 -6.33 -9.92
CA ARG A 150 20.54 -6.16 -11.33
C ARG A 150 20.46 -4.65 -11.58
N PRO A 151 21.12 -4.13 -12.63
CA PRO A 151 21.01 -2.72 -12.94
C PRO A 151 19.55 -2.41 -13.24
N VAL A 152 18.92 -1.60 -12.40
CA VAL A 152 17.60 -1.02 -12.69
C VAL A 152 17.75 -0.23 -13.99
N ILE A 153 17.00 -0.61 -15.02
CA ILE A 153 16.99 0.13 -16.27
C ILE A 153 16.37 1.49 -15.98
N GLU A 154 17.17 2.56 -16.10
CA GLU A 154 16.68 3.92 -15.90
C GLU A 154 15.59 4.23 -16.93
N ASP A 155 14.39 4.52 -16.44
CA ASP A 155 13.25 4.93 -17.25
C ASP A 155 13.01 6.43 -17.07
N ASN A 156 13.37 7.22 -18.09
CA ASN A 156 13.13 8.66 -18.12
C ASN A 156 11.72 9.02 -18.62
N SER A 157 10.79 8.06 -18.63
CA SER A 157 9.42 8.29 -19.11
C SER A 157 8.64 9.27 -18.24
N ILE A 158 8.91 9.34 -16.94
CA ILE A 158 8.31 10.37 -16.07
C ILE A 158 9.20 11.62 -16.11
N PRO A 159 8.65 12.83 -16.33
CA PRO A 159 9.43 14.05 -16.28
C PRO A 159 10.13 14.21 -14.92
N GLY A 160 11.45 14.41 -14.93
CA GLY A 160 12.25 14.53 -13.69
C GLY A 160 11.77 15.63 -12.73
N ARG A 161 11.16 16.70 -13.27
CA ARG A 161 10.49 17.75 -12.47
C ARG A 161 9.34 17.21 -11.61
N ILE A 162 8.55 16.28 -12.14
CA ILE A 162 7.43 15.64 -11.44
C ILE A 162 7.97 14.66 -10.41
N MET A 163 8.98 13.85 -10.76
CA MET A 163 9.62 12.93 -9.80
C MET A 163 10.19 13.68 -8.59
N ASN A 164 10.89 14.80 -8.83
CA ASN A 164 11.47 15.62 -7.78
C ASN A 164 10.40 16.28 -6.91
N ARG A 165 9.33 16.81 -7.53
CA ARG A 165 8.18 17.38 -6.82
C ARG A 165 7.51 16.33 -5.93
N ALA A 166 7.19 15.17 -6.49
CA ALA A 166 6.56 14.05 -5.80
C ALA A 166 7.40 13.58 -4.59
N ARG A 167 8.70 13.34 -4.80
CA ARG A 167 9.64 12.96 -3.74
C ARG A 167 9.76 14.04 -2.65
N LYS A 168 9.86 15.32 -3.04
CA LYS A 168 9.89 16.44 -2.10
C LYS A 168 8.63 16.44 -1.24
N ARG A 169 7.46 16.24 -1.85
CA ARG A 169 6.18 16.26 -1.14
C ARG A 169 6.04 15.12 -0.14
N VAL A 170 6.45 13.91 -0.52
CA VAL A 170 6.49 12.76 0.39
C VAL A 170 7.39 13.07 1.60
N ARG A 171 8.61 13.57 1.37
CA ARG A 171 9.52 13.94 2.47
C ARG A 171 8.96 15.03 3.38
N GLU A 172 8.26 16.02 2.84
CA GLU A 172 7.60 17.05 3.65
C GLU A 172 6.52 16.47 4.57
N PHE A 173 5.74 15.50 4.08
CA PHE A 173 4.75 14.83 4.93
C PHE A 173 5.43 13.98 6.02
N ARG A 174 6.48 13.24 5.66
CA ARG A 174 7.24 12.44 6.64
C ARG A 174 7.80 13.29 7.77
N ARG A 175 8.27 14.51 7.48
CA ARG A 175 8.73 15.46 8.51
C ARG A 175 7.64 15.82 9.52
N SER A 176 6.39 16.00 9.09
CA SER A 176 5.28 16.21 10.05
C SER A 176 4.99 14.98 10.91
N GLU A 177 5.27 13.76 10.41
CA GLU A 177 5.17 12.54 11.23
C GLU A 177 6.32 12.48 12.26
N ASP A 178 7.53 12.87 11.86
CA ASP A 178 8.70 12.93 12.74
C ASP A 178 8.51 13.95 13.88
N GLU A 179 7.84 15.08 13.63
CA GLU A 179 7.54 16.12 14.63
C GLU A 179 6.62 15.65 15.76
N VAL A 180 5.88 14.55 15.56
CA VAL A 180 5.00 13.93 16.56
C VAL A 180 5.50 12.55 17.01
N ASP A 181 6.79 12.25 16.79
CA ASP A 181 7.44 10.97 17.13
C ASP A 181 6.70 9.74 16.58
N ARG A 182 6.04 9.88 15.42
CA ARG A 182 5.29 8.79 14.78
C ARG A 182 6.16 8.08 13.74
N PRO A 183 6.23 6.74 13.75
CA PRO A 183 6.82 6.01 12.64
C PRO A 183 6.14 6.37 11.33
N SER A 184 6.93 6.87 10.38
CA SER A 184 6.46 7.29 9.07
C SER A 184 5.64 6.19 8.40
N LEU A 185 4.35 6.45 8.14
CA LEU A 185 3.50 5.53 7.38
C LEU A 185 3.79 5.60 5.88
N LEU A 186 4.48 6.66 5.44
CA LEU A 186 4.86 6.84 4.06
C LEU A 186 6.27 6.29 3.80
N LYS A 187 6.40 5.50 2.73
CA LYS A 187 7.68 5.16 2.14
C LYS A 187 8.10 6.17 1.06
N GLU A 188 9.40 6.20 0.75
CA GLU A 188 9.89 6.91 -0.42
C GLU A 188 9.35 6.30 -1.71
N LEU A 189 9.22 7.15 -2.74
CA LEU A 189 8.81 6.71 -4.07
C LEU A 189 9.95 5.98 -4.77
N ASP A 190 9.67 4.78 -5.25
CA ASP A 190 10.63 3.91 -5.92
C ASP A 190 10.20 3.65 -7.37
N PHE A 191 10.99 4.14 -8.32
CA PHE A 191 10.67 4.08 -9.74
C PHE A 191 11.25 2.84 -10.44
N GLY A 192 11.81 1.86 -9.71
CA GLY A 192 12.42 0.68 -10.32
C GLY A 192 11.47 -0.22 -11.11
N LEU A 193 10.15 -0.12 -10.88
CA LEU A 193 9.14 -0.80 -11.69
C LEU A 193 8.70 -0.04 -12.95
N SER A 194 9.24 1.16 -13.21
CA SER A 194 8.78 2.02 -14.31
C SER A 194 9.00 1.36 -15.67
N PHE A 195 10.22 0.91 -15.95
CA PHE A 195 10.54 0.27 -17.23
C PHE A 195 9.75 -1.03 -17.46
N PRO A 196 9.72 -2.00 -16.52
CA PRO A 196 8.91 -3.21 -16.67
C PRO A 196 7.43 -2.91 -16.93
N LEU A 197 6.83 -2.00 -16.15
CA LEU A 197 5.42 -1.65 -16.29
C LEU A 197 5.13 -0.95 -17.61
N ARG A 198 5.99 -0.02 -18.04
CA ARG A 198 5.86 0.65 -19.34
C ARG A 198 5.94 -0.36 -20.49
N SER A 199 6.93 -1.25 -20.47
CA SER A 199 7.08 -2.31 -21.47
C SER A 199 5.82 -3.19 -21.54
N TRP A 200 5.28 -3.55 -20.38
CA TRP A 200 4.00 -4.27 -20.29
C TRP A 200 2.84 -3.48 -20.91
N MET A 201 2.66 -2.21 -20.55
CA MET A 201 1.57 -1.37 -21.09
C MET A 201 1.67 -1.17 -22.62
N LEU A 202 2.88 -1.24 -23.19
CA LEU A 202 3.13 -1.14 -24.64
C LEU A 202 2.96 -2.48 -25.38
N GLY A 203 2.51 -3.54 -24.71
CA GLY A 203 2.26 -4.84 -25.33
C GLY A 203 3.43 -5.83 -25.27
N GLY A 204 4.48 -5.55 -24.50
CA GLY A 204 5.58 -6.48 -24.29
C GLY A 204 5.12 -7.81 -23.67
N SER A 205 5.80 -8.91 -24.02
CA SER A 205 5.52 -10.23 -23.43
C SER A 205 5.95 -10.30 -21.97
N PHE A 206 5.34 -11.19 -21.18
CA PHE A 206 5.71 -11.36 -19.77
C PHE A 206 7.17 -11.81 -19.62
N GLU A 207 7.64 -12.61 -20.56
CA GLU A 207 9.03 -13.02 -20.71
C GLU A 207 10.03 -11.86 -20.86
N GLU A 208 9.67 -10.80 -21.59
CA GLU A 208 10.52 -9.61 -21.73
C GLU A 208 10.51 -8.78 -20.44
N VAL A 209 9.34 -8.61 -19.84
CA VAL A 209 9.16 -7.82 -18.62
C VAL A 209 9.89 -8.46 -17.44
N ARG A 210 9.81 -9.78 -17.26
CA ARG A 210 10.50 -10.47 -16.16
C ARG A 210 12.03 -10.44 -16.26
N ARG A 211 12.58 -10.29 -17.48
CA ARG A 211 14.03 -10.13 -17.68
C ARG A 211 14.50 -8.74 -17.26
N ALA A 212 13.64 -7.74 -17.37
CA ALA A 212 13.92 -6.37 -16.99
C ALA A 212 13.59 -6.05 -15.52
N ALA A 213 12.75 -6.86 -14.88
CA ALA A 213 12.38 -6.71 -13.48
C ALA A 213 13.39 -7.41 -12.55
N ASP A 214 13.74 -6.74 -11.44
CA ASP A 214 14.54 -7.32 -10.36
C ASP A 214 13.64 -7.87 -9.23
N MET A 215 12.76 -8.82 -9.58
CA MET A 215 11.88 -9.50 -8.62
C MET A 215 11.39 -10.84 -9.17
N GLN A 216 10.79 -11.64 -8.28
CA GLN A 216 10.13 -12.89 -8.66
C GLN A 216 8.85 -12.62 -9.45
N ASP A 217 8.53 -13.51 -10.40
CA ASP A 217 7.37 -13.39 -11.28
C ASP A 217 6.05 -13.15 -10.52
N GLY A 218 5.86 -13.84 -9.39
CA GLY A 218 4.69 -13.65 -8.52
C GLY A 218 4.62 -12.27 -7.86
N ASP A 219 5.76 -11.71 -7.44
CA ASP A 219 5.85 -10.36 -6.88
C ASP A 219 5.59 -9.30 -7.97
N LEU A 220 6.04 -9.55 -9.20
CA LEU A 220 5.80 -8.68 -10.36
C LEU A 220 4.32 -8.60 -10.72
N VAL A 221 3.66 -9.75 -10.89
CA VAL A 221 2.22 -9.82 -11.15
C VAL A 221 1.44 -9.18 -10.01
N ARG A 222 1.83 -9.43 -8.76
CA ARG A 222 1.23 -8.78 -7.58
C ARG A 222 1.36 -7.27 -7.64
N SER A 223 2.54 -6.76 -8.00
CA SER A 223 2.78 -5.32 -8.11
C SER A 223 1.91 -4.69 -9.19
N PHE A 224 1.77 -5.32 -10.37
CA PHE A 224 0.89 -4.82 -11.43
C PHE A 224 -0.59 -4.82 -11.02
N ARG A 225 -1.06 -5.89 -10.35
CA ARG A 225 -2.43 -5.94 -9.80
C ARG A 225 -2.66 -4.87 -8.73
N LEU A 226 -1.66 -4.59 -7.90
CA LEU A 226 -1.74 -3.53 -6.91
C LEU A 226 -1.75 -2.13 -7.56
N THR A 227 -1.00 -1.92 -8.66
CA THR A 227 -1.11 -0.69 -9.47
C THR A 227 -2.53 -0.51 -9.98
N VAL A 228 -3.14 -1.58 -10.53
CA VAL A 228 -4.54 -1.56 -10.99
C VAL A 228 -5.49 -1.18 -9.85
N GLN A 229 -5.30 -1.74 -8.65
CA GLN A 229 -6.11 -1.40 -7.48
C GLN A 229 -5.98 0.09 -7.12
N VAL A 230 -4.75 0.62 -7.10
CA VAL A 230 -4.49 2.04 -6.81
C VAL A 230 -5.13 2.95 -7.85
N LEU A 231 -5.00 2.64 -9.15
CA LEU A 231 -5.63 3.39 -10.23
C LEU A 231 -7.16 3.37 -10.13
N ARG A 232 -7.76 2.22 -9.74
CA ARG A 232 -9.21 2.13 -9.51
C ARG A 232 -9.66 3.03 -8.37
N GLN A 233 -8.91 3.06 -7.26
CA GLN A 233 -9.22 3.93 -6.13
C GLN A 233 -9.13 5.40 -6.51
N LEU A 234 -8.08 5.80 -7.25
CA LEU A 234 -7.91 7.18 -7.72
C LEU A 234 -9.05 7.61 -8.65
N SER A 235 -9.39 6.78 -9.64
CA SER A 235 -10.51 6.99 -10.57
C SER A 235 -11.86 7.10 -9.85
N TRP A 236 -12.10 6.29 -8.82
CA TRP A 236 -13.33 6.35 -8.04
C TRP A 236 -13.41 7.59 -7.13
N ALA A 237 -12.28 8.02 -6.58
CA ALA A 237 -12.25 9.14 -5.64
C ALA A 237 -12.41 10.52 -6.31
N LEU A 238 -12.08 10.63 -7.62
CA LEU A 238 -12.13 11.87 -8.43
C LEU A 238 -13.14 11.82 -9.61
N PRO A 239 -14.44 11.54 -9.38
CA PRO A 239 -15.39 11.37 -10.49
C PRO A 239 -15.61 12.62 -11.35
N GLN A 240 -15.19 13.81 -10.88
CA GLN A 240 -15.33 15.09 -11.57
C GLN A 240 -14.09 15.47 -12.39
N ASP A 241 -12.94 14.81 -12.16
CA ASP A 241 -11.74 15.02 -12.96
C ASP A 241 -11.73 14.00 -14.10
N HIS A 242 -12.37 14.36 -15.21
CA HIS A 242 -12.53 13.46 -16.35
C HIS A 242 -11.18 13.06 -16.96
N HIS A 243 -10.21 13.97 -17.03
CA HIS A 243 -8.91 13.70 -17.63
C HIS A 243 -8.15 12.62 -16.85
N LEU A 244 -7.97 12.82 -15.54
CA LEU A 244 -7.27 11.84 -14.70
C LEU A 244 -8.07 10.54 -14.56
N THR A 245 -9.39 10.63 -14.50
CA THR A 245 -10.27 9.44 -14.43
C THR A 245 -10.12 8.57 -15.68
N ASP A 246 -10.11 9.18 -16.87
CA ASP A 246 -9.98 8.46 -18.13
C ASP A 246 -8.56 7.89 -18.29
N ALA A 247 -7.53 8.66 -17.95
CA ALA A 247 -6.14 8.16 -17.90
C ALA A 247 -6.02 6.92 -16.99
N CYS A 248 -6.62 6.95 -15.80
CA CYS A 248 -6.63 5.80 -14.89
C CYS A 248 -7.35 4.58 -15.50
N ARG A 249 -8.51 4.79 -16.13
CA ARG A 249 -9.30 3.71 -16.75
C ARG A 249 -8.57 3.07 -17.92
N THR A 250 -7.95 3.88 -18.80
CA THR A 250 -7.15 3.37 -19.90
C THR A 250 -5.92 2.63 -19.39
N ALA A 251 -5.22 3.16 -18.37
CA ALA A 251 -4.09 2.48 -17.76
C ALA A 251 -4.47 1.11 -17.18
N ILE A 252 -5.62 1.01 -16.51
CA ILE A 252 -6.15 -0.27 -16.00
C ILE A 252 -6.33 -1.28 -17.14
N GLN A 253 -6.89 -0.87 -18.28
CA GLN A 253 -7.09 -1.75 -19.44
C GLN A 253 -5.76 -2.22 -20.04
N LEU A 254 -4.76 -1.34 -20.12
CA LEU A 254 -3.44 -1.68 -20.65
C LEU A 254 -2.67 -2.65 -19.74
N ILE A 255 -2.86 -2.55 -18.42
CA ILE A 255 -2.19 -3.41 -17.44
C ILE A 255 -2.91 -4.76 -17.28
N ASN A 256 -4.25 -4.76 -17.27
CA ASN A 256 -5.05 -5.94 -16.97
C ASN A 256 -5.24 -6.85 -18.19
N ARG A 257 -4.15 -7.54 -18.57
CA ARG A 257 -4.14 -8.57 -19.63
C ARG A 257 -3.32 -9.79 -19.20
N ASP A 258 -3.48 -10.89 -19.93
CA ASP A 258 -2.68 -12.11 -19.82
C ASP A 258 -2.41 -12.58 -18.37
N GLU A 259 -1.16 -12.71 -17.93
CA GLU A 259 -0.78 -13.21 -16.59
C GLU A 259 -1.30 -12.32 -15.44
N VAL A 260 -1.54 -11.03 -15.72
CA VAL A 260 -2.05 -10.07 -14.74
C VAL A 260 -3.55 -10.20 -14.55
N ASP A 261 -4.29 -10.61 -15.58
CA ASP A 261 -5.74 -10.73 -15.55
C ASP A 261 -6.21 -12.00 -14.82
N ALA A 262 -6.59 -11.84 -13.54
CA ALA A 262 -7.06 -12.93 -12.70
C ALA A 262 -8.42 -13.50 -13.13
N GLU A 263 -9.30 -12.71 -13.74
CA GLU A 263 -10.64 -13.18 -14.14
C GLU A 263 -10.55 -14.17 -15.30
N LYS A 264 -9.63 -13.94 -16.23
CA LYS A 264 -9.35 -14.86 -17.34
C LYS A 264 -8.76 -16.18 -16.82
N GLN A 265 -7.91 -16.16 -15.79
CA GLN A 265 -7.34 -17.36 -15.18
C GLN A 265 -8.42 -18.25 -14.54
N LEU A 266 -9.39 -17.66 -13.85
CA LEU A 266 -10.50 -18.39 -13.21
C LEU A 266 -11.52 -18.98 -14.20
N ARG A 267 -11.67 -18.39 -15.40
CA ARG A 267 -12.55 -18.93 -16.45
C ARG A 267 -11.89 -20.03 -17.28
N THR A 268 -10.56 -20.15 -17.20
CA THR A 268 -9.77 -21.11 -17.98
C THR A 268 -9.37 -22.35 -17.16
N THR A 269 -9.57 -22.31 -15.83
CA THR A 269 -9.32 -23.41 -14.89
C THR A 269 -10.61 -24.15 -14.59
#